data_AF-A0A174ZJT2-F1
#
_entry.id   AF-A0A174ZJT2-F1
#
_cell.length_a   1.000
_cell.length_b   1.000
_cell.length_c   1.000
_cell.angle_alpha   90.00
_cell.angle_beta   90.00
_cell.angle_gamma   90.00
#
_symmetry.space_group_name_H-M   'P 1'
#
loop_
_entity.id
_entity.type
_entity.pdbx_description
1 polymer ?
#
loop_
_entity_poly.entity_id
_entity_poly.type
_entity_poly.pdbx_seq_one_letter_code
_entity_poly.pdbx_strand_id
1 'polypeptide(L)'
;MGYKVKWVEDNLGVTRKALRGFEEAGLMLKNQGRQYRDYDEDDIDRIWTIRVLQGMGYKLKEIVNMVNDENFDFDDSIAQKIEELEKEKMKIETHLGYAKAIKLTGRVPFRPRKMGEMKFEDFQQDALERWNITNDPQGAEYAKLADTILSKPTEEWEDSDLGRMLFMLESMTHMDTDLLLAEYVLPRAIVKRQHLGANHPDIQCLVKLIYENQNSLILGIDMEGILTEQQFARFYSSSYLSGDVAKLKTHDFSEEDCYFIAEAVSIFGGYENHDALIEAEHQYGR
;
A
#
# COMPACT_ATOMS: atom_id res chain seq x y z
N MET A 1 10.62 -12.18 -49.19
CA MET A 1 10.75 -13.57 -48.69
C MET A 1 9.87 -13.63 -47.46
N GLY A 2 8.96 -14.60 -47.32
CA GLY A 2 7.94 -14.57 -46.27
C GLY A 2 8.34 -15.31 -45.00
N TYR A 3 7.91 -14.80 -43.85
CA TYR A 3 8.07 -15.41 -42.53
C TYR A 3 7.01 -16.50 -42.32
N LYS A 4 7.42 -17.61 -41.70
CA LYS A 4 6.48 -18.67 -41.29
C LYS A 4 5.81 -18.30 -39.98
N VAL A 5 4.62 -18.82 -39.73
CA VAL A 5 3.85 -18.58 -38.50
C VAL A 5 4.65 -18.84 -37.21
N LYS A 6 5.55 -19.84 -37.21
CA LYS A 6 6.41 -20.11 -36.05
C LYS A 6 7.35 -18.94 -35.76
N TRP A 7 7.94 -18.33 -36.80
CA TRP A 7 8.79 -17.15 -36.63
C TRP A 7 7.99 -15.97 -36.06
N VAL A 8 6.76 -15.77 -36.55
CA VAL A 8 5.85 -14.72 -36.04
C VAL A 8 5.48 -14.96 -34.58
N GLU A 9 5.16 -16.19 -34.20
CA GLU A 9 4.88 -16.58 -32.81
C GLU A 9 6.09 -16.30 -31.90
N ASP A 10 7.28 -16.75 -32.30
CA ASP A 10 8.49 -16.70 -31.48
C ASP A 10 9.05 -15.26 -31.36
N ASN A 11 8.94 -14.42 -32.41
CA ASN A 11 9.57 -13.09 -32.44
C ASN A 11 8.61 -11.94 -32.16
N LEU A 12 7.34 -12.06 -32.57
CA LEU A 12 6.33 -11.02 -32.31
C LEU A 12 5.47 -11.36 -31.09
N GLY A 13 5.62 -12.57 -30.52
CA GLY A 13 4.89 -13.03 -29.34
C GLY A 13 3.38 -13.17 -29.58
N VAL A 14 2.92 -13.34 -30.83
CA VAL A 14 1.50 -13.40 -31.19
C VAL A 14 1.10 -14.83 -31.46
N THR A 15 0.09 -15.34 -30.74
CA THR A 15 -0.41 -16.71 -30.99
C THR A 15 -1.15 -16.82 -32.32
N ARG A 16 -1.18 -18.03 -32.93
CA ARG A 16 -2.07 -18.34 -34.07
C ARG A 16 -3.53 -17.93 -33.87
N LYS A 17 -4.05 -18.06 -32.64
CA LYS A 17 -5.43 -17.66 -32.32
C LYS A 17 -5.61 -16.15 -32.44
N ALA A 18 -4.65 -15.36 -31.97
CA ALA A 18 -4.67 -13.91 -32.11
C ALA A 18 -4.56 -13.48 -33.59
N LEU A 19 -3.68 -14.12 -34.38
CA LEU A 19 -3.56 -13.86 -35.82
C LEU A 19 -4.90 -14.12 -36.56
N ARG A 20 -5.58 -15.22 -36.26
CA ARG A 20 -6.95 -15.47 -36.80
C ARG A 20 -7.93 -14.39 -36.36
N GLY A 21 -7.86 -13.96 -35.10
CA GLY A 21 -8.66 -12.85 -34.60
C GLY A 21 -8.42 -11.55 -35.37
N PHE A 22 -7.18 -11.26 -35.76
CA PHE A 22 -6.86 -10.08 -36.58
C PHE A 22 -7.43 -10.20 -38.00
N GLU A 23 -7.37 -11.39 -38.60
CA GLU A 23 -7.99 -11.68 -39.91
C GLU A 23 -9.54 -11.59 -39.85
N GLU A 24 -10.14 -12.12 -38.80
CA GLU A 24 -11.59 -12.07 -38.57
C GLU A 24 -12.09 -10.64 -38.33
N ALA A 25 -11.30 -9.83 -37.62
CA ALA A 25 -11.57 -8.43 -37.34
C ALA A 25 -11.29 -7.51 -38.55
N GLY A 26 -10.77 -8.04 -39.66
CA GLY A 26 -10.44 -7.26 -40.87
C GLY A 26 -9.17 -6.42 -40.74
N LEU A 27 -8.38 -6.59 -39.66
CA LEU A 27 -7.10 -5.92 -39.49
C LEU A 27 -6.01 -6.52 -40.38
N MET A 28 -6.19 -7.76 -40.81
CA MET A 28 -5.31 -8.44 -41.76
C MET A 28 -6.15 -9.12 -42.85
N LEU A 29 -5.56 -9.29 -44.04
CA LEU A 29 -6.19 -10.07 -45.10
C LEU A 29 -6.40 -11.52 -44.64
N LYS A 30 -7.59 -12.07 -44.93
CA LYS A 30 -7.88 -13.49 -44.69
C LYS A 30 -7.04 -14.35 -45.60
N ASN A 31 -6.50 -15.44 -45.07
CA ASN A 31 -5.74 -16.41 -45.87
C ASN A 31 -6.68 -17.15 -46.86
N GLN A 32 -6.64 -16.79 -48.15
CA GLN A 32 -7.58 -17.26 -49.18
C GLN A 32 -7.28 -18.66 -49.78
N GLY A 33 -6.70 -19.59 -49.01
CA GLY A 33 -6.73 -21.02 -49.39
C GLY A 33 -5.41 -21.77 -49.48
N ARG A 34 -4.32 -21.29 -48.86
CA ARG A 34 -3.15 -22.15 -48.58
C ARG A 34 -3.26 -22.72 -47.18
N GLN A 35 -2.91 -24.01 -47.04
CA GLN A 35 -2.87 -24.71 -45.74
C GLN A 35 -1.98 -23.99 -44.71
N TYR A 36 -1.04 -23.15 -45.18
CA TYR A 36 -0.17 -22.29 -44.39
C TYR A 36 -0.04 -20.88 -45.00
N ARG A 37 -0.09 -19.83 -44.17
CA ARG A 37 0.20 -18.44 -44.53
C ARG A 37 1.70 -18.17 -44.39
N ASP A 38 2.25 -17.50 -45.38
CA ASP A 38 3.56 -16.85 -45.31
C ASP A 38 3.31 -15.37 -45.13
N TYR A 39 3.89 -14.78 -44.09
CA TYR A 39 3.74 -13.37 -43.74
C TYR A 39 4.84 -12.57 -44.44
N ASP A 40 4.50 -11.59 -45.27
CA ASP A 40 5.48 -10.66 -45.84
C ASP A 40 5.83 -9.52 -44.86
N GLU A 41 6.70 -8.61 -45.27
CA GLU A 41 7.12 -7.48 -44.44
C GLU A 41 5.92 -6.58 -44.06
N ASP A 42 4.98 -6.35 -44.99
CA ASP A 42 3.78 -5.55 -44.72
C ASP A 42 2.89 -6.22 -43.67
N ASP A 43 2.73 -7.54 -43.73
CA ASP A 43 2.05 -8.31 -42.70
C ASP A 43 2.77 -8.20 -41.34
N ILE A 44 4.10 -8.23 -41.33
CA ILE A 44 4.90 -8.06 -40.10
C ILE A 44 4.69 -6.66 -39.52
N ASP A 45 4.79 -5.60 -40.31
CA ASP A 45 4.59 -4.21 -39.87
C ASP A 45 3.17 -3.99 -39.33
N ARG A 46 2.18 -4.61 -39.98
CA ARG A 46 0.78 -4.58 -39.52
C ARG A 46 0.63 -5.25 -38.16
N ILE A 47 1.17 -6.46 -38.00
CA ILE A 47 1.13 -7.19 -36.73
C ILE A 47 1.88 -6.40 -35.65
N TRP A 48 3.02 -5.82 -35.99
CA TRP A 48 3.84 -5.01 -35.09
C TRP A 48 3.05 -3.81 -34.57
N THR A 49 2.42 -3.04 -35.46
CA THR A 49 1.61 -1.87 -35.12
C THR A 49 0.45 -2.24 -34.19
N ILE A 50 -0.28 -3.31 -34.51
CA ILE A 50 -1.36 -3.82 -33.65
C ILE A 50 -0.81 -4.16 -32.26
N ARG A 51 0.38 -4.76 -32.18
CA ARG A 51 1.00 -5.15 -30.92
C ARG A 51 1.50 -3.99 -30.08
N VAL A 52 2.00 -2.93 -30.71
CA VAL A 52 2.34 -1.68 -30.02
C VAL A 52 1.10 -1.08 -29.37
N LEU A 53 -0.02 -0.99 -30.11
CA LEU A 53 -1.29 -0.46 -29.58
C LEU A 53 -1.86 -1.33 -28.46
N GLN A 54 -1.84 -2.65 -28.62
CA GLN A 54 -2.25 -3.57 -27.56
C GLN A 54 -1.38 -3.47 -26.30
N GLY A 55 -0.07 -3.20 -26.47
CA GLY A 55 0.85 -2.96 -25.35
C GLY A 55 0.47 -1.74 -24.51
N MET A 56 -0.19 -0.75 -25.10
CA MET A 56 -0.74 0.42 -24.40
C MET A 56 -2.17 0.22 -23.87
N GLY A 57 -2.74 -0.99 -24.02
CA GLY A 57 -4.06 -1.32 -23.52
C GLY A 57 -5.22 -1.08 -24.50
N TYR A 58 -4.96 -0.75 -25.77
CA TYR A 58 -6.03 -0.69 -26.76
C TYR A 58 -6.66 -2.07 -27.02
N LYS A 59 -7.98 -2.11 -27.01
CA LYS A 59 -8.79 -3.28 -27.34
C LYS A 59 -8.82 -3.47 -28.86
N LEU A 60 -8.97 -4.71 -29.30
CA LEU A 60 -9.03 -5.04 -30.74
C LEU A 60 -10.09 -4.23 -31.49
N LYS A 61 -11.25 -3.97 -30.87
CA LYS A 61 -12.32 -3.16 -31.47
C LYS A 61 -11.92 -1.69 -31.67
N GLU A 62 -11.13 -1.14 -30.76
CA GLU A 62 -10.63 0.25 -30.86
C GLU A 62 -9.64 0.33 -32.02
N ILE A 63 -8.75 -0.65 -32.15
CA ILE A 63 -7.78 -0.74 -33.27
C ILE A 63 -8.50 -0.92 -34.62
N VAL A 64 -9.59 -1.69 -34.66
CA VAL A 64 -10.43 -1.80 -35.87
C VAL A 64 -11.01 -0.45 -36.28
N ASN A 65 -11.51 0.33 -35.32
CA ASN A 65 -12.04 1.66 -35.60
C ASN A 65 -10.93 2.61 -36.10
N MET A 66 -9.75 2.57 -35.47
CA MET A 66 -8.58 3.36 -35.90
C MET A 66 -8.21 3.15 -37.37
N VAL A 67 -8.33 1.90 -37.84
CA VAL A 67 -7.92 1.52 -39.19
C VAL A 67 -9.00 1.77 -40.24
N ASN A 68 -10.28 1.67 -39.85
CA ASN A 68 -11.40 1.68 -40.79
C ASN A 68 -12.13 3.04 -40.87
N ASP A 69 -11.92 3.94 -39.91
CA ASP A 69 -12.50 5.28 -39.93
C ASP A 69 -11.54 6.29 -40.58
N GLU A 70 -11.89 6.77 -41.76
CA GLU A 70 -11.07 7.72 -42.54
C GLU A 70 -10.91 9.08 -41.85
N ASN A 71 -11.81 9.44 -40.92
CA ASN A 71 -11.75 10.69 -40.16
C ASN A 71 -11.22 10.47 -38.74
N PHE A 72 -10.63 9.30 -38.46
CA PHE A 72 -10.12 8.99 -37.14
C PHE A 72 -8.95 9.91 -36.77
N ASP A 73 -9.09 10.61 -35.65
CA ASP A 73 -8.02 11.41 -35.07
C ASP A 73 -7.15 10.55 -34.16
N PHE A 74 -6.02 10.07 -34.71
CA PHE A 74 -5.08 9.25 -33.96
C PHE A 74 -4.39 10.01 -32.84
N ASP A 75 -4.09 11.29 -33.05
CA ASP A 75 -3.40 12.11 -32.07
C ASP A 75 -4.30 12.35 -30.85
N ASP A 76 -5.58 12.66 -31.07
CA ASP A 76 -6.58 12.76 -29.99
C ASP A 76 -6.77 11.42 -29.26
N SER A 77 -6.86 10.31 -30.00
CA SER A 77 -7.02 8.98 -29.37
C SER A 77 -5.84 8.60 -28.49
N ILE A 78 -4.61 8.89 -28.92
CA ILE A 78 -3.40 8.63 -28.13
C ILE A 78 -3.34 9.57 -26.92
N ALA A 79 -3.69 10.85 -27.08
CA ALA A 79 -3.77 11.79 -25.96
C ALA A 79 -4.75 11.30 -24.88
N GLN A 80 -5.95 10.85 -25.27
CA GLN A 80 -6.93 10.26 -24.35
C GLN A 80 -6.39 9.00 -23.67
N LYS A 81 -5.67 8.14 -24.41
CA LYS A 81 -5.07 6.93 -23.82
C LYS A 81 -4.00 7.26 -22.79
N ILE A 82 -3.19 8.29 -23.02
CA ILE A 82 -2.21 8.77 -22.04
C ILE A 82 -2.92 9.19 -20.76
N GLU A 83 -4.00 10.00 -20.85
CA GLU A 83 -4.77 10.40 -19.67
C GLU A 83 -5.39 9.21 -18.93
N GLU A 84 -5.90 8.20 -19.65
CA GLU A 84 -6.42 6.97 -19.04
C GLU A 84 -5.33 6.23 -18.26
N LEU A 85 -4.15 6.04 -18.86
CA LEU A 85 -3.02 5.36 -18.23
C LEU A 85 -2.47 6.14 -17.02
N GLU A 86 -2.45 7.47 -17.07
CA GLU A 86 -2.10 8.31 -15.93
C GLU A 86 -3.10 8.15 -14.77
N LYS A 87 -4.40 8.09 -15.06
CA LYS A 87 -5.45 7.81 -14.06
C LYS A 87 -5.30 6.41 -13.47
N GLU A 88 -4.99 5.39 -14.29
CA GLU A 88 -4.73 4.03 -13.81
C GLU A 88 -3.47 3.96 -12.94
N LYS A 89 -2.39 4.61 -13.35
CA LYS A 89 -1.16 4.74 -12.56
C LYS A 89 -1.46 5.36 -11.19
N MET A 90 -2.18 6.48 -11.15
CA MET A 90 -2.57 7.15 -9.91
C MET A 90 -3.38 6.22 -9.00
N LYS A 91 -4.35 5.47 -9.56
CA LYS A 91 -5.13 4.49 -8.77
C LYS A 91 -4.23 3.42 -8.16
N ILE A 92 -3.29 2.87 -8.92
CA ILE A 92 -2.34 1.86 -8.42
C ILE A 92 -1.44 2.46 -7.34
N GLU A 93 -0.93 3.68 -7.53
CA GLU A 93 -0.11 4.38 -6.55
C GLU A 93 -0.86 4.61 -5.24
N THR A 94 -2.15 5.00 -5.30
CA THR A 94 -3.00 5.14 -4.11
C THR A 94 -3.16 3.83 -3.35
N HIS A 95 -3.46 2.73 -4.06
CA HIS A 95 -3.60 1.41 -3.42
C HIS A 95 -2.27 0.92 -2.84
N LEU A 96 -1.15 1.19 -3.52
CA LEU A 96 0.18 0.85 -3.04
C LEU A 96 0.54 1.63 -1.78
N GLY A 97 0.25 2.93 -1.74
CA GLY A 97 0.49 3.76 -0.56
C GLY A 97 -0.37 3.32 0.64
N TYR A 98 -1.63 2.98 0.41
CA TYR A 98 -2.49 2.38 1.42
C TYR A 98 -1.95 1.05 1.96
N ALA A 99 -1.52 0.15 1.07
CA ALA A 99 -0.91 -1.13 1.46
C ALA A 99 0.40 -0.94 2.25
N LYS A 100 1.23 0.05 1.88
CA LYS A 100 2.45 0.42 2.62
C LYS A 100 2.14 0.95 4.02
N ALA A 101 1.07 1.74 4.19
CA ALA A 101 0.65 2.19 5.51
C ALA A 101 0.22 1.01 6.40
N ILE A 102 -0.52 0.05 5.86
CA ILE A 102 -0.90 -1.18 6.57
C ILE A 102 0.35 -1.98 6.95
N LYS A 103 1.30 -2.19 6.01
CA LYS A 103 2.56 -2.90 6.29
C LYS A 103 3.38 -2.21 7.38
N LEU A 104 3.49 -0.88 7.30
CA LEU A 104 4.26 -0.08 8.26
C LEU A 104 3.68 -0.19 9.66
N THR A 105 2.36 0.00 9.77
CA THR A 105 1.67 0.11 11.06
C THR A 105 1.20 -1.23 11.63
N GLY A 106 1.06 -2.26 10.78
CA GLY A 106 0.45 -3.53 11.15
C GLY A 106 -1.06 -3.47 11.35
N ARG A 107 -1.72 -2.39 10.89
CA ARG A 107 -3.11 -2.05 11.21
C ARG A 107 -3.94 -1.84 9.95
N VAL A 108 -5.26 -2.02 10.09
CA VAL A 108 -6.23 -1.64 9.06
C VAL A 108 -7.23 -0.62 9.63
N PRO A 109 -7.78 0.30 8.81
CA PRO A 109 -8.61 1.41 9.27
C PRO A 109 -9.81 0.99 10.11
N PHE A 110 -10.23 1.86 11.02
CA PHE A 110 -11.42 1.60 11.82
C PHE A 110 -12.70 1.80 11.01
N ARG A 111 -13.71 0.98 11.28
CA ARG A 111 -15.07 1.23 10.78
C ARG A 111 -15.67 2.50 11.42
N PRO A 112 -16.68 3.13 10.80
CA PRO A 112 -17.39 4.27 11.38
C PRO A 112 -17.95 3.97 12.79
N ARG A 113 -18.00 4.99 13.64
CA ARG A 113 -18.48 4.87 15.03
C ARG A 113 -19.92 4.37 15.10
N LYS A 114 -20.81 4.84 14.20
CA LYS A 114 -22.16 4.28 14.06
C LYS A 114 -22.35 3.65 12.69
N MET A 115 -22.77 2.39 12.68
CA MET A 115 -23.09 1.68 11.44
C MET A 115 -24.29 2.34 10.77
N GLY A 116 -24.18 2.58 9.46
CA GLY A 116 -25.21 3.26 8.66
C GLY A 116 -25.02 4.77 8.52
N GLU A 117 -24.05 5.40 9.20
CA GLU A 117 -23.67 6.80 8.95
C GLU A 117 -22.93 6.99 7.61
N MET A 118 -22.32 5.92 7.11
CA MET A 118 -21.53 5.92 5.88
C MET A 118 -21.70 4.60 5.14
N LYS A 119 -21.75 4.63 3.81
CA LYS A 119 -21.72 3.42 2.99
C LYS A 119 -20.29 2.89 2.85
N PHE A 120 -20.14 1.62 2.49
CA PHE A 120 -18.82 1.03 2.35
C PHE A 120 -18.00 1.69 1.23
N GLU A 121 -18.63 2.06 0.11
CA GLU A 121 -17.95 2.71 -1.00
C GLU A 121 -17.36 4.07 -0.59
N ASP A 122 -18.11 4.84 0.20
CA ASP A 122 -17.66 6.13 0.73
C ASP A 122 -16.52 5.94 1.75
N PHE A 123 -16.64 4.94 2.63
CA PHE A 123 -15.57 4.55 3.56
C PHE A 123 -14.29 4.12 2.83
N GLN A 124 -14.42 3.33 1.77
CA GLN A 124 -13.27 2.84 1.02
C GLN A 124 -12.50 4.00 0.39
N GLN A 125 -13.20 4.98 -0.17
CA GLN A 125 -12.56 6.18 -0.72
C GLN A 125 -11.88 7.01 0.38
N ASP A 126 -12.57 7.26 1.50
CA ASP A 126 -12.01 8.02 2.62
C ASP A 126 -10.77 7.33 3.22
N ALA A 127 -10.81 6.01 3.40
CA ALA A 127 -9.68 5.22 3.87
C ALA A 127 -8.51 5.29 2.89
N LEU A 128 -8.75 5.14 1.59
CA LEU A 128 -7.70 5.25 0.57
C LEU A 128 -7.08 6.64 0.52
N GLU A 129 -7.79 7.70 0.88
CA GLU A 129 -7.24 9.06 0.91
C GLU A 129 -6.48 9.36 2.21
N ARG A 130 -7.08 9.06 3.37
CA ARG A 130 -6.51 9.40 4.68
C ARG A 130 -5.34 8.52 5.10
N TRP A 131 -5.39 7.23 4.79
CA TRP A 131 -4.33 6.28 5.16
C TRP A 131 -3.24 6.17 4.11
N ASN A 132 -3.36 6.88 2.98
CA ASN A 132 -2.33 6.82 1.97
C ASN A 132 -1.09 7.59 2.41
N ILE A 133 -0.06 6.83 2.80
CA ILE A 133 1.22 7.36 3.26
C ILE A 133 1.94 8.21 2.20
N THR A 134 1.60 8.10 0.91
CA THR A 134 2.19 8.97 -0.12
C THR A 134 1.67 10.39 -0.07
N ASN A 135 0.56 10.65 0.63
CA ASN A 135 0.02 11.99 0.84
C ASN A 135 0.79 12.77 1.92
N ASP A 136 1.61 12.08 2.73
CA ASP A 136 2.53 12.66 3.71
C ASP A 136 3.98 12.39 3.28
N PRO A 137 4.70 13.40 2.73
CA PRO A 137 6.09 13.23 2.31
C PRO A 137 7.01 12.73 3.44
N GLN A 138 6.79 13.16 4.68
CA GLN A 138 7.61 12.74 5.81
C GLN A 138 7.33 11.27 6.16
N GLY A 139 6.06 10.89 6.28
CA GLY A 139 5.65 9.50 6.49
C GLY A 139 6.12 8.57 5.37
N ALA A 140 6.09 9.02 4.12
CA ALA A 140 6.59 8.24 2.97
C ALA A 140 8.09 7.95 3.06
N GLU A 141 8.91 8.94 3.42
CA GLU A 141 10.35 8.74 3.61
C GLU A 141 10.65 7.88 4.85
N TYR A 142 9.89 8.05 5.93
CA TYR A 142 9.98 7.16 7.10
C TYR A 142 9.69 5.70 6.73
N ALA A 143 8.64 5.44 5.95
CA ALA A 143 8.28 4.08 5.53
C ALA A 143 9.37 3.43 4.66
N LYS A 144 10.01 4.21 3.77
CA LYS A 144 11.14 3.74 2.97
C LYS A 144 12.36 3.43 3.84
N LEU A 145 12.65 4.31 4.82
CA LEU A 145 13.76 4.08 5.75
C LEU A 145 13.51 2.85 6.62
N ALA A 146 12.30 2.68 7.13
CA ALA A 146 11.89 1.50 7.90
C ALA A 146 12.09 0.21 7.09
N ASP A 147 11.61 0.18 5.84
CA ASP A 147 11.81 -0.94 4.94
C ASP A 147 13.30 -1.21 4.66
N THR A 148 14.09 -0.17 4.49
CA THR A 148 15.54 -0.27 4.26
C THR A 148 16.25 -0.89 5.45
N ILE A 149 15.98 -0.40 6.67
CA ILE A 149 16.55 -0.94 7.92
C ILE A 149 16.20 -2.43 8.08
N LEU A 150 14.98 -2.82 7.72
CA LEU A 150 14.50 -4.19 7.91
C LEU A 150 14.88 -5.16 6.79
N SER A 151 15.19 -4.66 5.59
CA SER A 151 15.40 -5.51 4.40
C SER A 151 16.87 -5.76 4.06
N LYS A 152 17.78 -4.84 4.40
CA LYS A 152 19.20 -4.96 4.05
C LYS A 152 20.13 -4.41 5.13
N PRO A 153 21.33 -4.99 5.28
CA PRO A 153 22.30 -4.55 6.28
C PRO A 153 22.89 -3.16 5.94
N THR A 154 23.41 -2.46 6.94
CA THR A 154 23.92 -1.08 6.82
C THR A 154 25.03 -0.91 5.79
N GLU A 155 25.78 -1.98 5.50
CA GLU A 155 26.86 -2.00 4.51
C GLU A 155 26.34 -1.93 3.06
N GLU A 156 25.07 -2.28 2.82
CA GLU A 156 24.41 -2.23 1.52
C GLU A 156 23.57 -0.96 1.32
N TRP A 157 23.70 0.01 2.22
CA TRP A 157 22.98 1.28 2.12
C TRP A 157 23.60 2.18 1.05
N GLU A 158 22.73 2.82 0.28
CA GLU A 158 23.12 3.81 -0.72
C GLU A 158 23.13 5.21 -0.11
N ASP A 159 23.78 6.18 -0.78
CA ASP A 159 23.76 7.59 -0.35
C ASP A 159 22.33 8.12 -0.17
N SER A 160 21.37 7.62 -0.95
CA SER A 160 19.97 7.99 -0.81
C SER A 160 19.36 7.50 0.51
N ASP A 161 19.78 6.34 1.02
CA ASP A 161 19.31 5.78 2.29
C ASP A 161 19.88 6.56 3.48
N LEU A 162 21.16 6.94 3.41
CA LEU A 162 21.79 7.83 4.38
C LEU A 162 21.13 9.22 4.38
N GLY A 163 20.80 9.74 3.19
CA GLY A 163 20.04 10.98 3.04
C GLY A 163 18.68 10.94 3.75
N ARG A 164 17.94 9.82 3.62
CA ARG A 164 16.68 9.60 4.35
C ARG A 164 16.87 9.56 5.86
N MET A 165 17.91 8.88 6.34
CA MET A 165 18.23 8.85 7.76
C MET A 165 18.52 10.25 8.30
N LEU A 166 19.32 11.05 7.58
CA LEU A 166 19.61 12.43 7.95
C LEU A 166 18.35 13.30 7.98
N PHE A 167 17.49 13.18 6.96
CA PHE A 167 16.20 13.87 6.92
C PHE A 167 15.32 13.52 8.12
N MET A 168 15.26 12.23 8.49
CA MET A 168 14.52 11.79 9.67
C MET A 168 15.09 12.37 10.96
N LEU A 169 16.42 12.37 11.13
CA LEU A 169 17.07 12.98 12.30
C LEU A 169 16.82 14.48 12.40
N GLU A 170 16.84 15.19 11.27
CA GLU A 170 16.49 16.61 11.22
C GLU A 170 15.04 16.84 11.65
N SER A 171 14.11 16.00 11.18
CA SER A 171 12.70 16.09 11.57
C SER A 171 12.46 15.89 13.07
N MET A 172 13.31 15.09 13.74
CA MET A 172 13.25 14.89 15.19
C MET A 172 13.53 16.18 15.97
N THR A 173 14.27 17.13 15.40
CA THR A 173 14.56 18.41 16.07
C THR A 173 13.33 19.30 16.17
N HIS A 174 12.29 19.03 15.39
CA HIS A 174 11.03 19.76 15.34
C HIS A 174 9.86 18.92 15.88
N MET A 175 10.16 17.73 16.41
CA MET A 175 9.16 16.81 16.93
C MET A 175 8.53 17.38 18.21
N ASP A 176 7.22 17.19 18.33
CA ASP A 176 6.50 17.52 19.56
C ASP A 176 7.11 16.75 20.74
N THR A 177 7.39 17.45 21.83
CA THR A 177 7.98 16.84 23.03
C THR A 177 7.01 15.84 23.66
N ASP A 178 5.70 16.07 23.54
CA ASP A 178 4.67 15.15 24.02
C ASP A 178 4.68 13.83 23.21
N LEU A 179 4.96 13.90 21.91
CA LEU A 179 5.14 12.72 21.07
C LEU A 179 6.38 11.93 21.49
N LEU A 180 7.50 12.61 21.76
CA LEU A 180 8.72 11.95 22.25
C LEU A 180 8.48 11.27 23.62
N LEU A 181 7.74 11.93 24.52
CA LEU A 181 7.38 11.36 25.81
C LEU A 181 6.53 10.09 25.64
N ALA A 182 5.49 10.15 24.80
CA ALA A 182 4.56 9.05 24.57
C ALA A 182 5.18 7.86 23.84
N GLU A 183 6.01 8.09 22.83
CA GLU A 183 6.57 7.00 22.00
C GLU A 183 7.90 6.44 22.52
N TYR A 184 8.66 7.19 23.31
CA TYR A 184 10.00 6.78 23.74
C TYR A 184 10.17 6.68 25.26
N VAL A 185 9.76 7.71 26.00
CA VAL A 185 10.06 7.80 27.45
C VAL A 185 9.12 6.93 28.29
N LEU A 186 7.81 7.05 28.08
CA LEU A 186 6.80 6.33 28.86
C LEU A 186 6.88 4.80 28.65
N PRO A 187 7.07 4.26 27.44
CA PRO A 187 7.23 2.82 27.23
C PRO A 187 8.43 2.23 27.99
N ARG A 188 9.57 2.93 27.98
CA ARG A 188 10.75 2.55 28.79
C ARG A 188 10.47 2.62 30.29
N ALA A 189 9.65 3.58 30.74
CA ALA A 189 9.26 3.69 32.13
C ALA A 189 8.34 2.55 32.58
N ILE A 190 7.46 2.06 31.68
CA ILE A 190 6.61 0.88 31.89
C ILE A 190 7.49 -0.37 32.05
N VAL A 191 8.40 -0.62 31.10
CA VAL A 191 9.31 -1.78 31.11
C VAL A 191 10.18 -1.83 32.37
N LYS A 192 10.73 -0.70 32.81
CA LYS A 192 11.51 -0.62 34.07
C LYS A 192 10.71 -1.03 35.31
N ARG A 193 9.38 -1.02 35.23
CA ARG A 193 8.44 -1.34 36.31
C ARG A 193 7.70 -2.64 36.08
N GLN A 194 8.11 -3.46 35.11
CA GLN A 194 7.38 -4.68 34.74
C GLN A 194 7.18 -5.68 35.89
N HIS A 195 8.10 -5.70 36.85
CA HIS A 195 8.02 -6.52 38.07
C HIS A 195 6.78 -6.23 38.94
N LEU A 196 6.11 -5.08 38.76
CA LEU A 196 4.88 -4.73 39.47
C LEU A 196 3.64 -5.42 38.88
N GLY A 197 3.72 -5.92 37.64
CA GLY A 197 2.61 -6.47 36.88
C GLY A 197 1.84 -5.42 36.08
N ALA A 198 1.27 -5.85 34.95
CA ALA A 198 0.65 -4.97 33.96
C ALA A 198 -0.57 -4.18 34.49
N ASN A 199 -1.34 -4.75 35.42
CA ASN A 199 -2.50 -4.10 36.04
C ASN A 199 -2.15 -3.20 37.25
N HIS A 200 -0.86 -3.02 37.57
CA HIS A 200 -0.47 -2.19 38.71
C HIS A 200 -0.86 -0.73 38.48
N PRO A 201 -1.38 0.01 39.49
CA PRO A 201 -1.81 1.40 39.34
C PRO A 201 -0.76 2.32 38.70
N ASP A 202 0.51 2.16 39.06
CA ASP A 202 1.61 2.93 38.46
C ASP A 202 1.79 2.66 36.97
N ILE A 203 1.66 1.40 36.53
CA ILE A 203 1.74 1.03 35.12
C ILE A 203 0.55 1.61 34.36
N GLN A 204 -0.66 1.43 34.91
CA GLN A 204 -1.90 1.94 34.31
C GLN A 204 -1.92 3.48 34.25
N CYS A 205 -1.29 4.16 35.21
CA CYS A 205 -1.07 5.61 35.16
C CYS A 205 -0.17 6.02 33.99
N LEU A 206 0.93 5.30 33.75
CA LEU A 206 1.81 5.56 32.61
C LEU A 206 1.10 5.29 31.27
N VAL A 207 0.31 4.23 31.17
CA VAL A 207 -0.50 3.94 29.98
C VAL A 207 -1.54 5.04 29.74
N LYS A 208 -2.19 5.52 30.81
CA LYS A 208 -3.12 6.64 30.72
C LYS A 208 -2.46 7.92 30.18
N LEU A 209 -1.24 8.23 30.61
CA LEU A 209 -0.49 9.36 30.08
C LEU A 209 -0.20 9.18 28.58
N ILE A 210 0.13 7.97 28.12
CA ILE A 210 0.29 7.68 26.69
C ILE A 210 -1.04 7.94 25.95
N TYR A 211 -2.16 7.43 26.46
CA TYR A 211 -3.49 7.63 25.88
C TYR A 211 -3.90 9.11 25.78
N GLU A 212 -3.66 9.90 26.83
CA GLU A 212 -3.96 11.32 26.85
C GLU A 212 -3.09 12.10 25.86
N ASN A 213 -1.79 11.80 25.77
CA ASN A 213 -0.89 12.40 24.77
C ASN A 213 -1.31 12.03 23.35
N GLN A 214 -1.61 10.75 23.10
CA GLN A 214 -2.08 10.28 21.80
C GLN A 214 -3.37 10.99 21.37
N ASN A 215 -4.33 11.22 22.27
CA ASN A 215 -5.54 11.98 21.91
C ASN A 215 -5.30 13.47 21.63
N SER A 216 -4.26 14.06 22.22
CA SER A 216 -3.83 15.43 21.90
C SER A 216 -3.14 15.51 20.53
N LEU A 217 -2.49 14.43 20.10
CA LEU A 217 -1.72 14.34 18.85
C LEU A 217 -2.56 13.79 17.66
N ILE A 218 -3.50 12.88 17.90
CA ILE A 218 -4.37 12.21 16.89
C ILE A 218 -5.58 13.12 16.53
N LEU A 219 -5.33 14.39 16.22
CA LEU A 219 -6.32 15.22 15.52
C LEU A 219 -6.28 15.05 13.98
N GLY A 220 -5.52 14.07 13.45
CA GLY A 220 -5.15 14.07 12.02
C GLY A 220 -5.47 12.85 11.15
N ILE A 221 -5.46 11.61 11.65
CA ILE A 221 -5.24 10.46 10.73
C ILE A 221 -6.41 9.49 10.58
N ASP A 222 -7.29 9.30 11.57
CA ASP A 222 -8.34 8.27 11.42
C ASP A 222 -9.71 8.58 12.05
N MET A 223 -9.83 9.63 12.86
CA MET A 223 -11.05 9.83 13.65
C MET A 223 -11.37 11.31 13.84
N GLU A 224 -12.61 11.68 13.56
CA GLU A 224 -13.19 12.87 14.20
C GLU A 224 -13.33 12.57 15.70
N GLY A 225 -12.43 13.15 16.50
CA GLY A 225 -12.51 13.16 17.97
C GLY A 225 -11.70 12.07 18.69
N ILE A 226 -11.73 12.19 20.02
CA ILE A 226 -10.96 11.39 21.00
C ILE A 226 -11.19 9.89 20.79
N LEU A 227 -10.12 9.10 20.69
CA LEU A 227 -10.16 7.64 20.65
C LEU A 227 -10.80 7.11 21.93
N THR A 228 -11.61 6.04 21.84
CA THR A 228 -11.99 5.32 23.07
C THR A 228 -10.81 4.53 23.62
N GLU A 229 -10.83 4.19 24.91
CA GLU A 229 -9.78 3.36 25.53
C GLU A 229 -9.62 2.02 24.80
N GLN A 230 -10.71 1.41 24.33
CA GLN A 230 -10.68 0.19 23.51
C GLN A 230 -10.00 0.40 22.14
N GLN A 231 -10.29 1.52 21.48
CA GLN A 231 -9.65 1.85 20.20
C GLN A 231 -8.17 2.15 20.37
N PHE A 232 -7.82 2.90 21.42
CA PHE A 232 -6.45 3.12 21.82
C PHE A 232 -5.74 1.79 22.14
N ALA A 233 -6.37 0.88 22.87
CA ALA A 233 -5.75 -0.39 23.21
C ALA A 233 -5.42 -1.21 21.96
N ARG A 234 -6.35 -1.33 21.01
CA ARG A 234 -6.13 -2.02 19.72
C ARG A 234 -5.04 -1.33 18.88
N PHE A 235 -5.11 0.00 18.81
CA PHE A 235 -4.13 0.78 18.07
C PHE A 235 -2.76 0.66 18.71
N TYR A 236 -2.58 1.04 19.96
CA TYR A 236 -1.27 1.18 20.56
C TYR A 236 -0.59 -0.17 20.82
N SER A 237 -1.32 -1.21 21.25
CA SER A 237 -0.73 -2.56 21.44
C SER A 237 -0.13 -3.12 20.14
N SER A 238 -0.81 -2.95 19.00
CA SER A 238 -0.28 -3.41 17.71
C SER A 238 1.03 -2.71 17.31
N SER A 239 1.34 -1.49 17.79
CA SER A 239 2.65 -0.86 17.49
C SER A 239 3.85 -1.59 18.09
N TYR A 240 3.62 -2.51 19.03
CA TYR A 240 4.67 -3.32 19.65
C TYR A 240 4.69 -4.77 19.14
N LEU A 241 3.63 -5.20 18.43
CA LEU A 241 3.45 -6.61 18.08
C LEU A 241 3.23 -6.86 16.57
N SER A 242 2.89 -5.85 15.78
CA SER A 242 2.58 -5.99 14.36
C SER A 242 3.12 -4.83 13.53
N GLY A 243 3.43 -5.11 12.26
CA GLY A 243 3.95 -4.15 11.31
C GLY A 243 5.44 -3.87 11.45
N ASP A 244 5.96 -3.07 10.52
CA ASP A 244 7.38 -2.74 10.49
C ASP A 244 7.79 -1.84 11.67
N VAL A 245 6.90 -0.98 12.18
CA VAL A 245 7.15 -0.19 13.40
C VAL A 245 7.46 -1.11 14.59
N ALA A 246 6.69 -2.18 14.79
CA ALA A 246 6.93 -3.13 15.88
C ALA A 246 8.28 -3.83 15.72
N LYS A 247 8.64 -4.25 14.50
CA LYS A 247 9.94 -4.86 14.21
C LYS A 247 11.08 -3.90 14.52
N LEU A 248 10.97 -2.62 14.16
CA LEU A 248 11.99 -1.62 14.49
C LEU A 248 12.15 -1.43 16.00
N LYS A 249 11.05 -1.50 16.77
CA LYS A 249 11.09 -1.39 18.24
C LYS A 249 11.86 -2.55 18.90
N THR A 250 12.04 -3.69 18.24
CA THR A 250 12.84 -4.82 18.78
C THR A 250 14.34 -4.50 18.93
N HIS A 251 14.82 -3.41 18.33
CA HIS A 251 16.17 -2.90 18.61
C HIS A 251 16.30 -2.29 20.02
N ASP A 252 15.19 -1.78 20.56
CA ASP A 252 15.14 -1.04 21.83
C ASP A 252 14.52 -1.84 22.98
N PHE A 253 13.71 -2.84 22.65
CA PHE A 253 12.88 -3.64 23.56
C PHE A 253 13.02 -5.13 23.21
N SER A 254 13.08 -5.98 24.23
CA SER A 254 12.95 -7.43 24.00
C SER A 254 11.53 -7.81 23.59
N GLU A 255 11.33 -9.02 23.07
CA GLU A 255 9.98 -9.54 22.77
C GLU A 255 9.09 -9.56 24.03
N GLU A 256 9.67 -9.91 25.18
CA GLU A 256 8.97 -9.89 26.48
C GLU A 256 8.55 -8.46 26.88
N ASP A 257 9.40 -7.47 26.65
CA ASP A 257 9.10 -6.06 26.92
C ASP A 257 7.96 -5.56 26.03
N CYS A 258 8.01 -5.88 24.72
CA CYS A 258 6.97 -5.52 23.76
C CYS A 258 5.61 -6.14 24.14
N TYR A 259 5.61 -7.43 24.50
CA TYR A 259 4.40 -8.11 24.97
C TYR A 259 3.89 -7.50 26.27
N PHE A 260 4.75 -7.19 27.24
CA PHE A 260 4.35 -6.57 28.50
C PHE A 260 3.70 -5.19 28.30
N ILE A 261 4.23 -4.37 27.38
CA ILE A 261 3.62 -3.08 27.03
C ILE A 261 2.24 -3.30 26.40
N ALA A 262 2.11 -4.23 25.45
CA ALA A 262 0.84 -4.56 24.81
C ALA A 262 -0.20 -5.09 25.81
N GLU A 263 0.23 -5.90 26.76
CA GLU A 263 -0.59 -6.41 27.88
C GLU A 263 -1.12 -5.28 28.74
N ALA A 264 -0.25 -4.38 29.22
CA ALA A 264 -0.64 -3.24 30.05
C ALA A 264 -1.65 -2.32 29.33
N VAL A 265 -1.45 -2.11 28.03
CA VAL A 265 -2.31 -1.32 27.16
C VAL A 265 -3.67 -2.01 26.93
N SER A 266 -3.68 -3.33 26.79
CA SER A 266 -4.92 -4.12 26.63
C SER A 266 -5.77 -4.05 27.91
N ILE A 267 -5.14 -4.19 29.07
CA ILE A 267 -5.81 -4.06 30.37
C ILE A 267 -6.41 -2.65 30.54
N PHE A 268 -5.68 -1.61 30.16
CA PHE A 268 -6.18 -0.23 30.17
C PHE A 268 -7.42 -0.06 29.29
N GLY A 269 -7.47 -0.75 28.13
CA GLY A 269 -8.63 -0.79 27.25
C GLY A 269 -9.84 -1.56 27.79
N GLY A 270 -9.75 -2.14 28.98
CA GLY A 270 -10.81 -2.92 29.62
C GLY A 270 -10.83 -4.41 29.23
N TYR A 271 -9.74 -4.93 28.63
CA TYR A 271 -9.58 -6.35 28.36
C TYR A 271 -8.96 -7.08 29.56
N GLU A 272 -9.21 -8.38 29.70
CA GLU A 272 -8.62 -9.16 30.80
C GLU A 272 -7.10 -9.31 30.66
N ASN A 273 -6.64 -9.46 29.43
CA ASN A 273 -5.25 -9.57 29.00
C ASN A 273 -5.15 -9.25 27.49
N HIS A 274 -3.96 -9.32 26.91
CA HIS A 274 -3.76 -9.09 25.49
C HIS A 274 -4.43 -10.14 24.61
N ASP A 275 -4.40 -11.41 25.01
CA ASP A 275 -5.04 -12.50 24.24
C ASP A 275 -6.55 -12.27 24.10
N ALA A 276 -7.22 -11.76 25.14
CA ALA A 276 -8.63 -11.39 25.10
C ALA A 276 -8.93 -10.22 24.14
N LEU A 277 -7.98 -9.29 23.98
CA LEU A 277 -8.06 -8.26 22.94
C LEU A 277 -8.00 -8.91 21.56
N ILE A 278 -7.05 -9.80 21.32
CA ILE A 278 -6.89 -10.51 20.04
C ILE A 278 -8.11 -11.38 19.73
N GLU A 279 -8.65 -12.12 20.70
CA GLU A 279 -9.88 -12.89 20.53
C GLU A 279 -11.07 -11.98 20.14
N ALA A 280 -11.18 -10.81 20.75
CA ALA A 280 -12.18 -9.83 20.35
C ALA A 280 -11.94 -9.32 18.91
N GLU A 281 -10.69 -9.18 18.46
CA GLU A 281 -10.34 -8.81 17.08
C GLU A 281 -10.64 -9.93 16.07
N HIS A 282 -10.39 -11.20 16.43
CA HIS A 282 -10.73 -12.37 15.62
C HIS A 282 -12.23 -12.50 15.38
N GLN A 283 -13.08 -12.12 16.35
CA GLN A 283 -14.53 -12.03 16.14
C GLN A 283 -14.90 -11.01 15.06
N TYR A 284 -14.01 -10.06 14.74
CA TYR A 284 -14.15 -9.09 13.65
C TYR A 284 -13.36 -9.46 12.38
N GLY A 285 -12.77 -10.66 12.32
CA GLY A 285 -12.04 -11.17 11.15
C GLY A 285 -10.64 -10.56 10.96
N ARG A 286 -10.02 -10.07 12.03
CA ARG A 286 -8.62 -9.63 12.06
C ARG A 286 -7.77 -10.67 12.76
#